data_AF-A0A9Q0YK05-F1
#
_entry.id   AF-A0A9Q0YK05-F1
#
_cell.length_a   1.000
_cell.length_b   1.000
_cell.length_c   1.000
_cell.angle_alpha   90.00
_cell.angle_beta   90.00
_cell.angle_gamma   90.00
#
_symmetry.space_group_name_H-M   'P 1'
#
loop_
_entity.id
_entity.type
_entity.pdbx_description
1 polymer ?
#
loop_
_entity_poly.entity_id
_entity_poly.type
_entity_poly.pdbx_seq_one_letter_code
_entity_poly.pdbx_strand_id
1 'polypeptide(L)'
;MRFGTHLKDNMDIIVVMQLFFFGVTSSFSLFNKQVFNELVQPELIRTPTNDEDISSSSSEYVPVSSSLDNTESSYSIEEQEPLDTLMFVCARVSKHIDIGTDEMGLTHQMDIGQCSHVATSTNDIQSGKNVVDICDLDSPCNVSSIIVERNYLLGGKSQYDVIEGCTCRKIPHKCRRVPLMKTFFPSSPFEVAVDIGTCAGDCQKDDCDGCFPTRFVTTTVQGPNGDECIKKTEECSCTNNCYRASRFETYYVESWDSSLNSTVVKPKTFDVGMCMGRCPPTPFCFIRDQSSGNCLSTLNTNSKCSPTSFTRHSFTTPEGTERLLLSIGNCVCV
;
A
#
# COMPACT_ATOMS: atom_id res chain seq x y z
N MET A 1 73.42 -22.49 -41.53
CA MET A 1 73.14 -23.90 -41.16
C MET A 1 71.94 -23.91 -40.25
N ARG A 2 70.87 -24.62 -40.66
CA ARG A 2 69.68 -24.88 -39.83
C ARG A 2 70.07 -25.80 -38.68
N PHE A 3 69.50 -25.58 -37.50
CA PHE A 3 68.79 -26.62 -36.74
C PHE A 3 67.76 -25.90 -35.85
N GLY A 4 66.50 -26.29 -35.97
CA GLY A 4 65.47 -25.93 -35.02
C GLY A 4 65.21 -27.11 -34.08
N THR A 5 64.64 -26.82 -32.92
CA THR A 5 63.78 -27.76 -32.19
C THR A 5 62.79 -26.98 -31.33
N HIS A 6 61.53 -27.34 -31.52
CA HIS A 6 60.41 -27.10 -30.63
C HIS A 6 60.68 -27.81 -29.29
N LEU A 7 60.44 -27.14 -28.16
CA LEU A 7 60.13 -27.81 -26.90
C LEU A 7 59.17 -26.91 -26.12
N LYS A 8 57.94 -27.40 -26.11
CA LYS A 8 56.80 -27.03 -25.27
C LYS A 8 57.10 -27.64 -23.90
N ASP A 9 57.03 -26.83 -22.85
CA ASP A 9 56.70 -27.20 -21.47
C ASP A 9 57.13 -26.03 -20.57
N ASN A 10 56.20 -25.48 -19.79
CA ASN A 10 56.47 -25.19 -18.39
C ASN A 10 55.25 -24.68 -17.62
N MET A 11 55.06 -25.39 -16.50
CA MET A 11 54.67 -24.90 -15.19
C MET A 11 53.22 -24.45 -14.97
N ASP A 12 52.46 -25.38 -14.40
CA ASP A 12 51.47 -25.10 -13.38
C ASP A 12 52.12 -24.25 -12.26
N ILE A 13 51.86 -22.95 -12.30
CA ILE A 13 52.09 -22.06 -11.16
C ILE A 13 50.76 -21.90 -10.43
N ILE A 14 50.67 -22.59 -9.30
CA ILE A 14 49.67 -22.35 -8.26
C ILE A 14 49.91 -20.92 -7.73
N VAL A 15 49.14 -19.96 -8.23
CA VAL A 15 49.07 -18.63 -7.62
C VAL A 15 48.06 -18.71 -6.48
N VAL A 16 48.60 -18.79 -5.26
CA VAL A 16 47.87 -18.59 -4.01
C VAL A 16 47.39 -17.13 -3.99
N MET A 17 46.12 -16.92 -4.37
CA MET A 17 45.49 -15.60 -4.26
C MET A 17 45.11 -15.38 -2.80
N GLN A 18 45.97 -14.69 -2.06
CA GLN A 18 45.66 -14.19 -0.73
C GLN A 18 44.51 -13.17 -0.84
N LEU A 19 43.33 -13.58 -0.36
CA LEU A 19 42.18 -12.73 -0.12
C LEU A 19 42.50 -11.76 1.03
N PHE A 20 42.89 -10.53 0.69
CA PHE A 20 42.76 -9.43 1.63
C PHE A 20 41.30 -9.01 1.70
N PHE A 21 40.63 -9.45 2.77
CA PHE A 21 39.34 -8.94 3.20
C PHE A 21 39.50 -7.48 3.64
N PHE A 22 39.16 -6.53 2.75
CA PHE A 22 38.68 -5.23 3.19
C PHE A 22 37.16 -5.27 3.18
N GLY A 23 36.60 -5.44 4.37
CA GLY A 23 35.18 -5.46 4.62
C GLY A 23 34.55 -4.10 4.32
N VAL A 24 33.85 -4.02 3.20
CA VAL A 24 32.70 -3.14 3.05
C VAL A 24 31.47 -4.02 3.23
N THR A 25 30.87 -3.95 4.41
CA THR A 25 29.56 -4.53 4.68
C THR A 25 28.53 -3.70 3.90
N SER A 26 28.30 -4.07 2.65
CA SER A 26 27.10 -3.66 1.93
C SER A 26 25.90 -4.33 2.63
N SER A 27 25.23 -3.56 3.49
CA SER A 27 23.95 -3.92 4.10
C SER A 27 22.91 -4.06 3.00
N PHE A 28 22.74 -5.29 2.49
CA PHE A 28 21.58 -5.66 1.72
C PHE A 28 20.39 -5.74 2.68
N SER A 29 19.62 -4.65 2.76
CA SER A 29 18.28 -4.68 3.35
C SER A 29 17.36 -5.50 2.43
N LEU A 30 17.31 -6.81 2.68
CA LEU A 30 16.22 -7.67 2.26
C LEU A 30 14.95 -7.17 2.96
N PHE A 31 14.21 -6.26 2.32
CA PHE A 31 12.86 -5.97 2.74
C PHE A 31 12.00 -7.18 2.44
N ASN A 32 11.70 -7.92 3.51
CA ASN A 32 10.75 -9.00 3.48
C ASN A 32 9.37 -8.41 3.16
N LYS A 33 8.75 -9.01 2.16
CA LYS A 33 7.54 -8.59 1.48
C LYS A 33 6.34 -8.82 2.41
N GLN A 34 5.95 -7.83 3.20
CA GLN A 34 4.72 -7.93 3.96
C GLN A 34 3.50 -7.73 3.05
N VAL A 35 2.66 -8.75 3.13
CA VAL A 35 1.42 -9.00 2.44
C VAL A 35 0.36 -8.02 2.93
N PHE A 36 -0.01 -7.05 2.10
CA PHE A 36 -1.31 -6.37 2.22
C PHE A 36 -2.33 -7.15 1.37
N ASN A 37 -2.80 -8.28 1.87
CA ASN A 37 -4.05 -8.88 1.40
C ASN A 37 -5.08 -8.67 2.50
N GLU A 38 -6.11 -7.89 2.19
CA GLU A 38 -7.52 -8.16 2.48
C GLU A 38 -8.32 -6.97 1.98
N LEU A 39 -8.78 -7.08 0.73
CA LEU A 39 -9.96 -6.36 0.27
C LEU A 39 -11.16 -7.08 0.86
N VAL A 40 -11.84 -6.41 1.79
CA VAL A 40 -13.20 -6.74 2.20
C VAL A 40 -14.11 -6.52 0.99
N GLN A 41 -14.64 -7.59 0.42
CA GLN A 41 -15.81 -7.52 -0.46
C GLN A 41 -17.06 -7.50 0.43
N PRO A 42 -18.06 -6.64 0.16
CA PRO A 42 -19.35 -6.76 0.84
C PRO A 42 -20.10 -7.98 0.27
N GLU A 43 -20.46 -8.91 1.15
CA GLU A 43 -21.42 -9.97 0.82
C GLU A 43 -22.78 -9.35 0.48
N LEU A 44 -23.23 -9.58 -0.75
CA LEU A 44 -24.62 -9.38 -1.14
C LEU A 44 -25.49 -10.38 -0.34
N ILE A 45 -26.26 -9.87 0.62
CA ILE A 45 -27.33 -10.63 1.26
C ILE A 45 -28.40 -10.88 0.20
N ARG A 46 -28.56 -12.15 -0.20
CA ARG A 46 -29.70 -12.66 -0.97
C ARG A 46 -30.96 -12.53 -0.11
N THR A 47 -31.92 -11.74 -0.56
CA THR A 47 -33.32 -11.87 -0.14
C THR A 47 -33.96 -13.04 -0.89
N PRO A 48 -34.68 -13.95 -0.21
CA PRO A 48 -35.48 -14.96 -0.89
C PRO A 48 -36.78 -14.33 -1.41
N THR A 49 -36.94 -14.35 -2.73
CA THR A 49 -38.23 -14.26 -3.41
C THR A 49 -38.97 -15.57 -3.21
N ASN A 50 -40.20 -15.53 -2.71
CA ASN A 50 -41.23 -16.48 -3.09
C ASN A 50 -42.57 -15.74 -3.15
N ASP A 51 -43.14 -15.82 -4.35
CA ASP A 51 -44.48 -15.45 -4.73
C ASP A 51 -45.51 -16.28 -3.95
N GLU A 52 -46.58 -15.62 -3.47
CA GLU A 52 -47.92 -16.18 -3.54
C GLU A 52 -48.90 -15.08 -3.99
N ASP A 53 -49.51 -15.33 -5.14
CA ASP A 53 -50.68 -14.66 -5.66
C ASP A 53 -51.83 -14.64 -4.64
N ILE A 54 -52.69 -13.61 -4.67
CA ILE A 54 -54.15 -13.78 -4.81
C ILE A 54 -54.87 -12.40 -4.83
N SER A 55 -55.59 -12.22 -5.94
CA SER A 55 -56.83 -11.47 -6.17
C SER A 55 -56.93 -9.96 -5.89
N SER A 56 -57.06 -9.27 -7.02
CA SER A 56 -57.90 -8.10 -7.27
C SER A 56 -59.27 -8.10 -6.57
N SER A 57 -59.65 -6.97 -5.96
CA SER A 57 -61.00 -6.40 -6.14
C SER A 57 -61.03 -4.90 -5.83
N SER A 58 -61.76 -4.19 -6.68
CA SER A 58 -62.16 -2.79 -6.68
C SER A 58 -62.99 -2.37 -5.46
N SER A 59 -62.90 -1.13 -4.99
CA SER A 59 -64.04 -0.19 -4.97
C SER A 59 -63.71 1.19 -4.36
N GLU A 60 -64.05 2.23 -5.11
CA GLU A 60 -64.75 3.48 -4.74
C GLU A 60 -64.27 4.36 -3.56
N TYR A 61 -63.84 5.56 -3.95
CA TYR A 61 -63.87 6.80 -3.16
C TYR A 61 -65.28 7.40 -3.15
N VAL A 62 -65.85 7.69 -1.96
CA VAL A 62 -66.76 8.82 -1.70
C VAL A 62 -66.55 9.31 -0.25
N PRO A 63 -66.48 10.63 0.02
CA PRO A 63 -66.27 11.19 1.35
C PRO A 63 -67.58 11.53 2.06
N VAL A 64 -67.65 11.36 3.38
CA VAL A 64 -68.64 12.05 4.24
C VAL A 64 -68.00 12.41 5.58
N SER A 65 -68.00 13.71 5.86
CA SER A 65 -67.75 14.35 7.14
C SER A 65 -68.95 14.22 8.09
N SER A 66 -68.74 13.95 9.38
CA SER A 66 -69.09 14.85 10.51
C SER A 66 -69.21 14.15 11.87
N SER A 67 -68.95 14.96 12.90
CA SER A 67 -69.42 14.92 14.29
C SER A 67 -68.79 13.94 15.29
N LEU A 68 -67.91 14.52 16.12
CA LEU A 68 -68.01 14.62 17.59
C LEU A 68 -68.70 13.46 18.31
N ASP A 69 -67.91 12.71 19.09
CA ASP A 69 -68.30 12.49 20.48
C ASP A 69 -67.07 12.38 21.39
N ASN A 70 -67.15 13.09 22.50
CA ASN A 70 -66.14 13.14 23.54
C ASN A 70 -66.25 11.87 24.39
N THR A 71 -65.13 11.18 24.61
CA THR A 71 -65.02 10.32 25.78
C THR A 71 -63.60 10.43 26.32
N GLU A 72 -63.51 11.08 27.48
CA GLU A 72 -62.33 11.17 28.31
C GLU A 72 -61.83 9.76 28.63
N SER A 73 -60.62 9.47 28.18
CA SER A 73 -59.85 8.31 28.62
C SER A 73 -58.47 8.82 29.01
N SER A 74 -58.31 8.97 30.31
CA SER A 74 -57.03 9.19 30.98
C SER A 74 -56.12 8.00 30.73
N TYR A 75 -55.35 8.04 29.65
CA TYR A 75 -54.19 7.17 29.45
C TYR A 75 -52.95 7.87 29.97
N SER A 76 -52.38 7.31 31.02
CA SER A 76 -51.03 7.59 31.50
C SER A 76 -50.04 7.44 30.34
N ILE A 77 -49.32 8.53 30.04
CA ILE A 77 -48.17 8.51 29.15
C ILE A 77 -47.11 7.68 29.87
N GLU A 78 -46.95 6.42 29.46
CA GLU A 78 -45.73 5.67 29.77
C GLU A 78 -44.57 6.43 29.14
N GLU A 79 -43.56 6.74 29.97
CA GLU A 79 -42.29 7.31 29.55
C GLU A 79 -41.72 6.46 28.42
N GLN A 80 -41.74 7.03 27.21
CA GLN A 80 -41.13 6.42 26.05
C GLN A 80 -39.61 6.50 26.25
N GLU A 81 -39.00 5.37 26.58
CA GLU A 81 -37.54 5.20 26.62
C GLU A 81 -36.92 5.83 25.36
N PRO A 82 -35.83 6.62 25.48
CA PRO A 82 -35.21 7.22 24.31
C PRO A 82 -34.70 6.09 23.42
N LEU A 83 -35.21 6.03 22.19
CA LEU A 83 -34.72 5.14 21.15
C LEU A 83 -33.23 5.43 20.97
N ASP A 84 -32.37 4.55 21.49
CA ASP A 84 -30.92 4.66 21.41
C ASP A 84 -30.53 4.83 19.95
N THR A 85 -30.17 6.05 19.58
CA THR A 85 -29.78 6.37 18.20
C THR A 85 -28.39 5.80 18.00
N LEU A 86 -28.31 4.69 17.25
CA LEU A 86 -27.05 4.00 16.98
C LEU A 86 -26.14 4.92 16.15
N MET A 87 -25.01 5.34 16.72
CA MET A 87 -24.02 6.18 16.03
C MET A 87 -22.81 5.33 15.65
N PHE A 88 -22.17 5.64 14.52
CA PHE A 88 -20.96 4.94 14.09
C PHE A 88 -19.74 5.83 14.28
N VAL A 89 -18.68 5.22 14.80
CA VAL A 89 -17.38 5.87 15.01
C VAL A 89 -16.29 5.00 14.41
N CYS A 90 -15.22 5.62 13.94
CA CYS A 90 -14.07 4.90 13.42
C CYS A 90 -13.07 4.68 14.54
N ALA A 91 -12.90 3.41 14.90
CA ALA A 91 -12.07 3.01 16.02
C ALA A 91 -11.10 1.91 15.61
N ARG A 92 -10.00 1.82 16.35
CA ARG A 92 -9.08 0.69 16.28
C ARG A 92 -9.73 -0.52 16.97
N VAL A 93 -9.91 -1.60 16.23
CA VAL A 93 -10.28 -2.92 16.74
C VAL A 93 -9.04 -3.81 16.80
N SER A 94 -9.00 -4.77 17.71
CA SER A 94 -7.86 -5.68 17.84
C SER A 94 -7.81 -6.66 16.67
N LYS A 95 -6.61 -6.87 16.13
CA LYS A 95 -6.31 -7.87 15.10
C LYS A 95 -4.97 -8.49 15.43
N HIS A 96 -5.00 -9.75 15.83
CA HIS A 96 -3.79 -10.49 16.19
C HIS A 96 -3.19 -11.20 14.98
N ILE A 97 -1.86 -11.19 14.89
CA ILE A 97 -1.10 -11.97 13.93
C ILE A 97 -0.03 -12.79 14.64
N ASP A 98 0.34 -13.92 14.06
CA ASP A 98 1.50 -14.70 14.50
C ASP A 98 2.78 -14.02 14.03
N ILE A 99 3.68 -13.68 14.97
CA ILE A 99 4.92 -12.95 14.67
C ILE A 99 6.17 -13.82 14.65
N GLY A 100 6.05 -15.09 15.05
CA GLY A 100 7.12 -16.09 15.01
C GLY A 100 7.14 -17.00 16.24
N THR A 101 8.18 -17.81 16.35
CA THR A 101 8.41 -18.72 17.46
C THR A 101 9.67 -18.38 18.25
N ASP A 102 9.67 -18.68 19.54
CA ASP A 102 10.84 -18.59 20.40
C ASP A 102 11.67 -19.89 20.44
N GLU A 103 12.74 -19.87 21.24
CA GLU A 103 13.65 -21.01 21.46
C GLU A 103 12.98 -22.26 22.04
N MET A 104 11.81 -22.11 22.67
CA MET A 104 11.01 -23.21 23.20
C MET A 104 9.99 -23.73 22.17
N GLY A 105 9.92 -23.12 20.98
CA GLY A 105 8.96 -23.44 19.94
C GLY A 105 7.57 -22.86 20.19
N LEU A 106 7.40 -21.94 21.15
CA LEU A 106 6.14 -21.27 21.43
C LEU A 106 5.89 -20.17 20.40
N THR A 107 4.69 -20.15 19.81
CA THR A 107 4.25 -19.11 18.89
C THR A 107 3.84 -17.85 19.63
N HIS A 108 4.39 -16.71 19.23
CA HIS A 108 4.04 -15.40 19.77
C HIS A 108 3.06 -14.69 18.85
N GLN A 109 2.03 -14.09 19.44
CA GLN A 109 1.02 -13.28 18.76
C GLN A 109 1.13 -11.81 19.14
N MET A 110 0.70 -10.95 18.23
CA MET A 110 0.79 -9.51 18.38
C MET A 110 -0.46 -8.84 17.83
N ASP A 111 -1.04 -7.92 18.59
CA ASP A 111 -2.15 -7.09 18.13
C ASP A 111 -1.65 -5.93 17.24
N ILE A 112 -1.73 -6.11 15.93
CA ILE A 112 -1.42 -5.05 14.96
C ILE A 112 -2.56 -4.04 14.79
N GLY A 113 -3.75 -4.37 15.29
CA GLY A 113 -4.95 -3.57 15.14
C GLY A 113 -5.51 -3.53 13.71
N GLN A 114 -6.74 -3.04 13.60
CA GLN A 114 -7.40 -2.71 12.33
C GLN A 114 -8.37 -1.55 12.57
N CYS A 115 -8.53 -0.66 11.59
CA CYS A 115 -9.55 0.39 11.67
C CYS A 115 -10.90 -0.15 11.17
N SER A 116 -11.95 0.01 11.96
CA SER A 116 -13.32 -0.38 11.60
C SER A 116 -14.34 0.63 12.12
N HIS A 117 -15.49 0.70 11.44
CA HIS A 117 -16.68 1.32 12.00
C HIS A 117 -17.19 0.48 13.17
N VAL A 118 -17.44 1.15 14.30
CA VAL A 118 -17.96 0.54 15.52
C VAL A 118 -19.20 1.32 15.92
N ALA A 119 -20.27 0.62 16.28
CA ALA A 119 -21.48 1.22 16.81
C ALA A 119 -21.25 1.67 18.26
N THR A 120 -21.68 2.89 18.60
CA THR A 120 -21.61 3.45 19.95
C THR A 120 -22.94 4.08 20.34
N SER A 121 -23.25 4.07 21.65
CA SER A 121 -24.44 4.71 22.21
C SER A 121 -24.14 6.17 22.59
N THR A 122 -25.17 7.01 22.66
CA THR A 122 -25.02 8.41 23.10
C THR A 122 -24.54 8.55 24.54
N ASN A 123 -24.75 7.52 25.37
CA ASN A 123 -24.35 7.49 26.77
C ASN A 123 -22.83 7.28 26.96
N ASP A 124 -22.16 6.63 26.00
CA ASP A 124 -20.71 6.38 26.04
C ASP A 124 -19.88 7.63 25.69
N ILE A 125 -20.45 8.55 24.90
CA ILE A 125 -19.76 9.76 24.41
C ILE A 125 -19.60 10.80 25.53
N GLN A 126 -20.50 10.84 26.51
CA GLN A 126 -20.49 11.86 27.58
C GLN A 126 -19.50 11.56 28.74
N SER A 127 -18.96 10.33 28.81
CA SER A 127 -18.02 9.91 29.87
C SER A 127 -16.54 10.14 29.52
N GLY A 128 -16.23 10.45 28.26
CA GLY A 128 -14.86 10.50 27.73
C GLY A 128 -14.41 11.89 27.29
N LYS A 129 -13.26 12.33 27.78
CA LYS A 129 -12.55 13.58 27.43
C LYS A 129 -11.95 13.59 26.00
N ASN A 130 -12.53 12.84 25.06
CA ASN A 130 -12.10 12.76 23.67
C ASN A 130 -13.23 13.23 22.77
N VAL A 131 -12.95 14.20 21.92
CA VAL A 131 -13.84 14.60 20.82
C VAL A 131 -13.93 13.39 19.88
N VAL A 132 -15.02 12.64 19.99
CA VAL A 132 -15.27 11.47 19.14
C VAL A 132 -15.83 11.98 17.82
N ASP A 133 -15.06 11.88 16.74
CA ASP A 133 -15.53 12.19 15.40
C ASP A 133 -16.58 11.14 14.99
N ILE A 134 -17.86 11.53 15.05
CA ILE A 134 -18.96 10.73 14.52
C ILE A 134 -18.76 10.62 13.01
N CYS A 135 -18.77 9.39 12.53
CA CYS A 135 -18.55 9.07 11.14
C CYS A 135 -19.86 9.01 10.39
N ASP A 136 -19.84 9.54 9.16
CA ASP A 136 -20.83 9.15 8.17
C ASP A 136 -20.54 7.70 7.76
N LEU A 137 -21.57 6.85 7.65
CA LEU A 137 -21.42 5.44 7.26
C LEU A 137 -20.74 5.29 5.88
N ASP A 138 -20.94 6.29 5.02
CA ASP A 138 -20.33 6.34 3.69
C ASP A 138 -18.87 6.83 3.70
N SER A 139 -18.39 7.37 4.83
CA SER A 139 -17.01 7.80 4.96
C SER A 139 -16.09 6.62 5.30
N PRO A 140 -14.93 6.47 4.64
CA PRO A 140 -14.03 5.38 4.95
C PRO A 140 -13.30 5.60 6.28
N CYS A 141 -13.30 4.56 7.12
CA CYS A 141 -12.51 4.50 8.34
C CYS A 141 -11.06 4.15 8.01
N ASN A 142 -10.17 5.15 8.10
CA ASN A 142 -8.78 5.05 7.68
C ASN A 142 -7.82 5.12 8.86
N VAL A 143 -6.64 4.54 8.68
CA VAL A 143 -5.52 4.67 9.63
C VAL A 143 -5.01 6.11 9.66
N SER A 144 -4.86 6.69 10.85
CA SER A 144 -4.30 8.03 11.04
C SER A 144 -2.86 8.02 11.56
N SER A 145 -2.54 7.08 12.44
CA SER A 145 -1.21 6.92 13.03
C SER A 145 -0.82 5.47 13.16
N ILE A 146 0.47 5.21 12.97
CA ILE A 146 1.10 3.90 13.04
C ILE A 146 2.31 4.02 13.98
N ILE A 147 2.52 3.01 14.82
CA ILE A 147 3.77 2.81 15.55
C ILE A 147 4.53 1.64 14.94
N VAL A 148 5.83 1.78 14.86
CA VAL A 148 6.74 0.71 14.44
C VAL A 148 7.17 -0.11 15.64
N GLU A 149 6.76 -1.37 15.68
CA GLU A 149 7.22 -2.31 16.68
C GLU A 149 8.24 -3.29 16.11
N ARG A 150 9.28 -3.59 16.89
CA ARG A 150 10.41 -4.42 16.47
C ARG A 150 10.53 -5.61 17.40
N ASN A 151 10.48 -6.80 16.82
CA ASN A 151 10.51 -8.07 17.54
C ASN A 151 11.77 -8.86 17.16
N TYR A 152 12.34 -9.55 18.13
CA TYR A 152 13.54 -10.36 17.98
C TYR A 152 13.20 -11.79 18.39
N LEU A 153 12.78 -12.59 17.41
CA LEU A 153 12.42 -14.00 17.61
C LEU A 153 13.42 -14.90 16.86
N LEU A 154 13.26 -16.22 16.91
CA LEU A 154 14.18 -17.14 16.22
C LEU A 154 14.26 -16.88 14.70
N GLY A 155 13.18 -16.39 14.10
CA GLY A 155 13.14 -15.97 12.69
C GLY A 155 14.00 -14.73 12.38
N GLY A 156 14.64 -14.14 13.38
CA GLY A 156 15.43 -12.92 13.29
C GLY A 156 14.64 -11.67 13.67
N LYS A 157 15.26 -10.51 13.38
CA LYS A 157 14.65 -9.21 13.60
C LYS A 157 13.49 -9.01 12.63
N SER A 158 12.30 -8.80 13.16
CA SER A 158 11.09 -8.47 12.40
C SER A 158 10.56 -7.11 12.81
N GLN A 159 9.90 -6.43 11.88
CA GLN A 159 9.32 -5.11 12.09
C GLN A 159 7.85 -5.14 11.64
N TYR A 160 6.97 -4.58 12.46
CA TYR A 160 5.54 -4.56 12.24
C TYR A 160 5.00 -3.14 12.39
N ASP A 161 4.04 -2.82 11.54
CA ASP A 161 3.29 -1.57 11.60
C ASP A 161 2.04 -1.80 12.45
N VAL A 162 2.05 -1.27 13.67
CA VAL A 162 0.93 -1.34 14.60
C VAL A 162 0.07 -0.10 14.41
N ILE A 163 -1.20 -0.30 14.11
CA ILE A 163 -2.16 0.80 14.02
C ILE A 163 -2.36 1.35 15.43
N GLU A 164 -2.23 2.65 15.61
CA GLU A 164 -2.46 3.33 16.90
C GLU A 164 -3.75 4.14 16.84
N GLY A 165 -3.95 4.88 15.74
CA GLY A 165 -5.08 5.77 15.56
C GLY A 165 -5.86 5.50 14.27
N CYS A 166 -7.16 5.73 14.33
CA CYS A 166 -8.10 5.65 13.23
C CYS A 166 -8.89 6.96 13.11
N THR A 167 -9.31 7.32 11.90
CA THR A 167 -10.05 8.56 11.63
C THR A 167 -11.01 8.39 10.45
N CYS A 168 -12.17 9.02 10.56
CA CYS A 168 -13.08 9.20 9.43
C CYS A 168 -12.69 10.45 8.66
N ARG A 169 -12.03 10.23 7.52
CA ARG A 169 -11.71 11.32 6.59
C ARG A 169 -12.58 11.16 5.37
N LYS A 170 -13.24 12.26 4.98
CA LYS A 170 -13.91 12.33 3.68
C LYS A 170 -12.87 12.11 2.57
N ILE A 171 -13.22 11.25 1.63
CA ILE A 171 -12.38 10.99 0.46
C ILE A 171 -12.22 12.30 -0.32
N PRO A 172 -10.99 12.72 -0.62
CA PRO A 172 -10.79 13.91 -1.46
C PRO A 172 -11.38 13.71 -2.86
N HIS A 173 -12.08 14.71 -3.40
CA HIS A 173 -12.63 14.63 -4.77
C HIS A 173 -11.58 14.46 -5.88
N LYS A 174 -10.30 14.70 -5.58
CA LYS A 174 -9.18 14.50 -6.51
C LYS A 174 -8.11 13.70 -5.79
N CYS A 175 -7.55 12.72 -6.49
CA CYS A 175 -6.39 11.99 -6.02
C CYS A 175 -5.26 12.94 -5.57
N ARG A 176 -4.88 12.82 -4.29
CA ARG A 176 -3.80 13.60 -3.69
C ARG A 176 -3.15 12.84 -2.54
N ARG A 177 -1.98 13.31 -2.15
CA ARG A 177 -1.32 12.86 -0.92
C ARG A 177 -2.10 13.34 0.30
N VAL A 178 -2.34 12.45 1.25
CA VAL A 178 -2.87 12.73 2.58
C VAL A 178 -1.86 12.31 3.64
N PRO A 179 -1.77 13.03 4.78
CA PRO A 179 -0.78 12.73 5.80
C PRO A 179 -1.12 11.43 6.53
N LEU A 180 -0.08 10.64 6.80
CA LEU A 180 -0.12 9.41 7.60
C LEU A 180 1.11 9.42 8.50
N MET A 181 0.89 9.60 9.81
CA MET A 181 1.98 9.67 10.77
C MET A 181 2.44 8.26 11.12
N LYS A 182 3.76 8.05 11.08
CA LYS A 182 4.40 6.81 11.48
C LYS A 182 5.50 7.09 12.49
N THR A 183 5.36 6.54 13.68
CA THR A 183 6.29 6.71 14.79
C THR A 183 7.30 5.58 14.81
N PHE A 184 8.57 5.95 14.75
CA PHE A 184 9.72 5.04 14.79
C PHE A 184 10.34 5.08 16.18
N PHE A 185 10.89 3.94 16.62
CA PHE A 185 11.60 3.79 17.90
C PHE A 185 10.79 4.25 19.13
N PRO A 186 9.53 3.78 19.29
CA PRO A 186 8.67 4.19 20.38
C PRO A 186 9.32 3.89 21.74
N SER A 187 9.06 4.75 22.73
CA SER A 187 9.58 4.65 24.10
C SER A 187 11.11 4.68 24.19
N SER A 188 11.78 5.36 23.26
CA SER A 188 13.25 5.51 23.26
C SER A 188 13.67 6.97 23.06
N PRO A 189 14.92 7.35 23.39
CA PRO A 189 15.44 8.68 23.07
C PRO A 189 15.49 9.00 21.56
N PHE A 190 15.34 7.99 20.69
CA PHE A 190 15.31 8.13 19.24
C PHE A 190 13.88 8.16 18.67
N GLU A 191 12.87 8.24 19.54
CA GLU A 191 11.48 8.28 19.10
C GLU A 191 11.22 9.45 18.15
N VAL A 192 10.66 9.15 16.98
CA VAL A 192 10.36 10.18 15.99
C VAL A 192 9.12 9.82 15.18
N ALA A 193 8.18 10.75 15.11
CA ALA A 193 7.01 10.65 14.27
C ALA A 193 7.27 11.32 12.91
N VAL A 194 7.12 10.56 11.83
CA VAL A 194 7.35 11.01 10.45
C VAL A 194 6.06 10.86 9.66
N ASP A 195 5.65 11.92 8.96
CA ASP A 195 4.58 11.84 7.98
C ASP A 195 5.04 11.09 6.72
N ILE A 196 4.76 9.79 6.64
CA ILE A 196 5.10 8.96 5.48
C ILE A 196 4.17 9.25 4.29
N GLY A 197 2.95 9.70 4.56
CA GLY A 197 1.94 10.00 3.55
C GLY A 197 1.38 8.78 2.82
N THR A 198 0.10 8.85 2.50
CA THR A 198 -0.59 7.89 1.64
C THR A 198 -1.36 8.62 0.55
N CYS A 199 -1.83 7.90 -0.46
CA CYS A 199 -2.63 8.46 -1.54
C CYS A 199 -4.10 8.17 -1.29
N ALA A 200 -4.92 9.21 -1.38
CA ALA A 200 -6.36 9.10 -1.26
C ALA A 200 -7.04 10.10 -2.18
N GLY A 201 -8.19 9.70 -2.71
CA GLY A 201 -9.06 10.56 -3.47
C GLY A 201 -9.63 9.88 -4.70
N ASP A 202 -10.63 10.52 -5.27
CA ASP A 202 -11.35 9.99 -6.41
C ASP A 202 -10.60 10.18 -7.71
N CYS A 203 -10.77 9.20 -8.58
CA CYS A 203 -10.23 9.17 -9.91
C CYS A 203 -11.39 9.11 -10.90
N GLN A 204 -11.74 10.27 -11.46
CA GLN A 204 -12.92 10.45 -12.33
C GLN A 204 -12.73 9.97 -13.77
N LYS A 205 -11.55 9.46 -14.14
CA LYS A 205 -11.28 9.01 -15.51
C LYS A 205 -11.56 7.52 -15.62
N ASP A 206 -12.18 7.11 -16.73
CA ASP A 206 -12.54 5.70 -16.96
C ASP A 206 -11.31 4.77 -17.08
N ASP A 207 -10.15 5.31 -17.44
CA ASP A 207 -8.89 4.56 -17.63
C ASP A 207 -7.96 4.61 -16.41
N CYS A 208 -8.49 4.58 -15.19
CA CYS A 208 -7.64 4.45 -14.01
C CYS A 208 -8.28 3.60 -12.91
N ASP A 209 -7.47 2.72 -12.35
CA ASP A 209 -7.90 1.76 -11.32
C ASP A 209 -7.91 2.37 -9.91
N GLY A 210 -7.22 3.49 -9.70
CA GLY A 210 -7.22 4.17 -8.41
C GLY A 210 -6.18 5.27 -8.25
N CYS A 211 -6.12 5.81 -7.03
CA CYS A 211 -5.17 6.85 -6.62
C CYS A 211 -3.93 6.22 -5.99
N PHE A 212 -2.77 6.33 -6.66
CA PHE A 212 -1.54 5.65 -6.26
C PHE A 212 -0.34 6.59 -6.13
N PRO A 213 0.68 6.21 -5.32
CA PRO A 213 1.89 7.02 -5.15
C PRO A 213 2.81 6.92 -6.38
N THR A 214 3.03 8.02 -7.07
CA THR A 214 3.86 8.07 -8.28
C THR A 214 5.25 8.65 -8.06
N ARG A 215 5.51 9.21 -6.88
CA ARG A 215 6.83 9.71 -6.51
C ARG A 215 7.09 9.52 -5.02
N PHE A 216 8.33 9.15 -4.70
CA PHE A 216 8.79 8.96 -3.34
C PHE A 216 10.02 9.80 -3.07
N VAL A 217 10.14 10.26 -1.83
CA VAL A 217 11.36 10.86 -1.27
C VAL A 217 11.84 10.02 -0.09
N THR A 218 13.12 10.11 0.20
CA THR A 218 13.70 9.45 1.37
C THR A 218 14.05 10.51 2.41
N THR A 219 13.75 10.25 3.68
CA THR A 219 14.18 11.06 4.81
C THR A 219 14.93 10.18 5.78
N THR A 220 16.05 10.68 6.30
CA THR A 220 16.85 9.98 7.30
C THR A 220 16.32 10.24 8.69
N VAL A 221 16.17 9.19 9.49
CA VAL A 221 15.85 9.26 10.91
C VAL A 221 17.00 8.69 11.73
N GLN A 222 17.31 9.30 12.85
CA GLN A 222 18.32 8.78 13.77
C GLN A 222 17.75 7.58 14.50
N GLY A 223 18.52 6.50 14.58
CA GLY A 223 18.14 5.29 15.28
C GLY A 223 19.25 4.81 16.24
N PRO A 224 18.91 3.88 17.15
CA PRO A 224 19.85 3.31 18.11
C PRO A 224 20.99 2.54 17.45
N ASN A 225 20.83 2.11 16.20
CA ASN A 225 21.84 1.39 15.41
C ASN A 225 22.37 2.23 14.24
N GLY A 226 22.31 3.55 14.38
CA GLY A 226 22.62 4.51 13.31
C GLY A 226 21.38 4.96 12.54
N ASP A 227 21.66 5.74 11.51
CA ASP A 227 20.66 6.41 10.68
C ASP A 227 19.88 5.42 9.80
N GLU A 228 18.55 5.56 9.76
CA GLU A 228 17.64 4.76 8.94
C GLU A 228 16.97 5.63 7.88
N CYS A 229 16.93 5.14 6.64
CA CYS A 229 16.31 5.84 5.52
C CYS A 229 14.85 5.44 5.37
N ILE A 230 13.94 6.39 5.60
CA ILE A 230 12.49 6.18 5.51
C ILE A 230 11.98 6.71 4.18
N LYS A 231 11.30 5.84 3.42
CA LYS A 231 10.59 6.21 2.20
C LYS A 231 9.27 6.91 2.54
N LYS A 232 9.05 8.07 1.96
CA LYS A 232 7.82 8.88 2.08
C LYS A 232 7.20 9.07 0.70
N THR A 233 5.89 9.01 0.63
CA THR A 233 5.14 9.42 -0.56
C THR A 233 5.28 10.92 -0.74
N GLU A 234 5.60 11.38 -1.95
CA GLU A 234 5.69 12.81 -2.28
C GLU A 234 4.52 13.23 -3.18
N GLU A 235 4.27 12.47 -4.24
CA GLU A 235 3.21 12.75 -5.22
C GLU A 235 2.31 11.53 -5.42
N CYS A 236 1.04 11.81 -5.68
CA CYS A 236 0.01 10.82 -5.98
C CYS A 236 -0.67 11.20 -7.30
N SER A 237 -1.07 10.19 -8.08
CA SER A 237 -1.90 10.43 -9.26
C SER A 237 -2.80 9.24 -9.57
N CYS A 238 -3.82 9.49 -10.38
CA CYS A 238 -4.71 8.46 -10.88
C CYS A 238 -4.01 7.63 -11.95
N THR A 239 -3.89 6.33 -11.72
CA THR A 239 -3.20 5.42 -12.63
C THR A 239 -3.80 4.02 -12.55
N ASN A 240 -3.38 3.15 -13.47
CA ASN A 240 -3.75 1.74 -13.49
C ASN A 240 -3.07 0.93 -12.39
N ASN A 241 -3.57 -0.27 -12.16
CA ASN A 241 -3.11 -1.24 -11.19
C ASN A 241 -1.62 -1.59 -11.35
N CYS A 242 -1.10 -1.56 -12.58
CA CYS A 242 0.33 -1.61 -12.87
C CYS A 242 0.76 -0.29 -13.52
N TYR A 243 1.72 0.38 -12.88
CA TYR A 243 2.12 1.73 -13.27
C TYR A 243 3.61 1.98 -13.04
N ARG A 244 4.11 3.04 -13.69
CA ARG A 244 5.46 3.55 -13.46
C ARG A 244 5.44 4.58 -12.34
N ALA A 245 6.22 4.35 -11.30
CA ALA A 245 6.57 5.38 -10.32
C ALA A 245 7.95 5.96 -10.63
N SER A 246 8.15 7.24 -10.31
CA SER A 246 9.43 7.92 -10.46
C SER A 246 10.42 7.41 -9.40
N ARG A 247 11.66 7.18 -9.84
CA ARG A 247 12.77 6.79 -8.97
C ARG A 247 14.01 7.49 -9.50
N PHE A 248 14.64 8.30 -8.65
CA PHE A 248 15.78 9.11 -9.04
C PHE A 248 17.10 8.48 -8.60
N GLU A 249 18.08 8.48 -9.50
CA GLU A 249 19.46 8.08 -9.22
C GLU A 249 20.43 9.18 -9.67
N THR A 250 21.45 9.47 -8.88
CA THR A 250 22.40 10.56 -9.12
C THR A 250 23.76 10.00 -9.49
N TYR A 251 24.31 10.47 -10.61
CA TYR A 251 25.64 10.11 -11.10
C TYR A 251 26.50 11.37 -11.26
N TYR A 252 27.80 11.25 -11.04
CA TYR A 252 28.75 12.29 -11.46
C TYR A 252 29.01 12.14 -12.95
N VAL A 253 28.80 13.23 -13.69
CA VAL A 253 28.96 13.26 -15.14
C VAL A 253 29.95 14.34 -15.52
N GLU A 254 30.80 14.05 -16.49
CA GLU A 254 31.58 15.05 -17.18
C GLU A 254 30.69 15.80 -18.17
N SER A 255 30.78 17.12 -18.14
CA SER A 255 30.12 17.97 -19.12
C SER A 255 31.02 19.14 -19.49
N TRP A 256 31.01 19.50 -20.77
CA TRP A 256 31.69 20.71 -21.23
C TRP A 256 30.95 21.95 -20.74
N ASP A 257 31.66 22.85 -20.07
CA ASP A 257 31.15 24.16 -19.68
C ASP A 257 31.68 25.20 -20.67
N SER A 258 30.76 25.78 -21.47
CA SER A 258 31.10 26.81 -22.45
C SER A 258 31.55 28.12 -21.81
N SER A 259 31.18 28.40 -20.56
CA SER A 259 31.56 29.63 -19.85
C SER A 259 32.97 29.56 -19.29
N LEU A 260 33.39 28.37 -18.85
CA LEU A 260 34.74 28.11 -18.33
C LEU A 260 35.69 27.53 -19.38
N ASN A 261 35.19 27.27 -20.59
CA ASN A 261 35.90 26.62 -21.69
C ASN A 261 36.67 25.37 -21.24
N SER A 262 36.05 24.57 -20.37
CA SER A 262 36.66 23.42 -19.72
C SER A 262 35.64 22.33 -19.38
N THR A 263 36.11 21.11 -19.17
CA THR A 263 35.27 19.99 -18.69
C THR A 263 35.08 20.11 -17.19
N VAL A 264 33.83 20.09 -16.75
CA VAL A 264 33.45 20.10 -15.34
C VAL A 264 32.73 18.81 -14.98
N VAL A 265 33.05 18.28 -13.79
CA VAL A 265 32.34 17.15 -13.19
C VAL A 265 31.21 17.71 -12.33
N LYS A 266 29.98 17.30 -12.63
CA LYS A 266 28.80 17.72 -11.87
C LYS A 266 27.87 16.54 -11.55
N PRO A 267 27.16 16.56 -10.41
CA PRO A 267 26.12 15.59 -10.14
C PRO A 267 24.95 15.84 -11.11
N LYS A 268 24.49 14.76 -11.76
CA LYS A 268 23.30 14.75 -12.60
C LYS A 268 22.36 13.65 -12.12
N THR A 269 21.13 14.04 -11.84
CA THR A 269 20.07 13.14 -11.39
C THR A 269 19.23 12.69 -12.57
N PHE A 270 18.93 11.40 -12.64
CA PHE A 270 18.13 10.76 -13.67
C PHE A 270 16.93 10.07 -13.04
N ASP A 271 15.74 10.25 -13.61
CA ASP A 271 14.58 9.44 -13.25
C ASP A 271 14.65 8.10 -13.99
N VAL A 272 15.16 7.07 -13.31
CA VAL A 272 15.25 5.70 -13.84
C VAL A 272 13.89 5.01 -13.82
N GLY A 273 12.96 5.47 -12.98
CA GLY A 273 11.64 4.89 -12.81
C GLY A 273 11.65 3.50 -12.15
N MET A 274 10.47 3.04 -11.73
CA MET A 274 10.23 1.69 -11.23
C MET A 274 8.79 1.26 -11.53
N CYS A 275 8.57 0.00 -11.86
CA CYS A 275 7.22 -0.55 -12.01
C CYS A 275 6.64 -0.93 -10.65
N MET A 276 5.41 -0.49 -10.40
CA MET A 276 4.72 -0.66 -9.13
C MET A 276 3.27 -1.06 -9.35
N GLY A 277 2.71 -1.66 -8.29
CA GLY A 277 1.32 -2.04 -8.22
C GLY A 277 1.12 -3.55 -8.34
N ARG A 278 -0.10 -3.95 -8.68
CA ARG A 278 -0.57 -5.33 -8.70
C ARG A 278 -1.15 -5.63 -10.06
N CYS A 279 -1.14 -6.89 -10.43
CA CYS A 279 -1.76 -7.32 -11.66
C CYS A 279 -2.88 -8.29 -11.34
N PRO A 280 -4.08 -8.10 -11.91
CA PRO A 280 -5.13 -9.08 -11.79
C PRO A 280 -4.69 -10.38 -12.48
N PRO A 281 -5.11 -11.54 -11.95
CA PRO A 281 -4.82 -12.82 -12.59
C PRO A 281 -5.37 -12.80 -14.03
N THR A 282 -4.53 -13.17 -14.98
CA THR A 282 -4.92 -13.23 -16.39
C THR A 282 -5.47 -14.61 -16.70
N PRO A 283 -6.72 -14.73 -17.21
CA PRO A 283 -7.29 -16.02 -17.57
C PRO A 283 -6.65 -16.51 -18.88
N PHE A 284 -5.84 -17.56 -18.77
CA PHE A 284 -5.27 -18.28 -19.91
C PHE A 284 -6.19 -19.43 -20.32
N CYS A 285 -6.73 -19.34 -21.53
CA CYS A 285 -7.55 -20.42 -22.10
C CYS A 285 -6.66 -21.51 -22.68
N PHE A 286 -6.69 -22.71 -22.09
CA PHE A 286 -5.89 -23.84 -22.58
C PHE A 286 -6.71 -24.87 -23.38
N ILE A 287 -8.04 -24.91 -23.19
CA ILE A 287 -8.94 -25.72 -24.02
C ILE A 287 -10.00 -24.81 -24.62
N ARG A 288 -10.06 -24.79 -25.96
CA ARG A 288 -11.12 -24.12 -26.73
C ARG A 288 -12.00 -25.16 -27.39
N ASP A 289 -13.29 -24.87 -27.44
CA ASP A 289 -14.21 -25.59 -28.31
C ASP A 289 -13.84 -25.31 -29.77
N GLN A 290 -13.75 -26.37 -30.58
CA GLN A 290 -13.40 -26.27 -32.00
C GLN A 290 -14.53 -25.66 -32.84
N SER A 291 -15.78 -25.72 -32.38
CA SER A 291 -16.93 -25.23 -33.14
C SER A 291 -17.23 -23.75 -32.88
N SER A 292 -17.26 -23.34 -31.61
CA SER A 292 -17.61 -21.97 -31.20
C SER A 292 -16.41 -21.07 -30.91
N GLY A 293 -15.20 -21.64 -30.74
CA GLY A 293 -14.01 -20.90 -30.31
C GLY A 293 -14.04 -20.47 -28.83
N ASN A 294 -15.12 -20.78 -28.11
CA ASN A 294 -15.31 -20.47 -26.71
C ASN A 294 -14.30 -21.24 -25.84
N CYS A 295 -13.89 -20.61 -24.74
CA CYS A 295 -13.00 -21.26 -23.79
C CYS A 295 -13.78 -22.25 -22.92
N LEU A 296 -13.41 -23.53 -22.97
CA LEU A 296 -13.99 -24.57 -22.13
C LEU A 296 -13.28 -24.70 -20.78
N SER A 297 -12.02 -24.27 -20.69
CA SER A 297 -11.27 -24.30 -19.44
C SER A 297 -10.16 -23.24 -19.39
N THR A 298 -10.13 -22.51 -18.27
CA THR A 298 -9.20 -21.40 -18.00
C THR A 298 -8.28 -21.71 -16.83
N LEU A 299 -7.00 -21.38 -16.98
CA LEU A 299 -6.03 -21.31 -15.90
C LEU A 299 -5.71 -19.85 -15.62
N ASN A 300 -5.70 -19.44 -14.37
CA ASN A 300 -5.27 -18.10 -14.01
C ASN A 300 -3.74 -18.08 -13.90
N THR A 301 -3.09 -17.28 -14.74
CA THR A 301 -1.65 -17.07 -14.65
C THR A 301 -1.35 -15.91 -13.72
N ASN A 302 -0.30 -16.06 -12.90
CA ASN A 302 0.21 -15.00 -12.05
C ASN A 302 0.96 -13.98 -12.90
N SER A 303 0.29 -12.88 -13.21
CA SER A 303 0.88 -11.74 -13.90
C SER A 303 1.70 -10.88 -12.93
N LYS A 304 2.77 -10.27 -13.44
CA LYS A 304 3.63 -9.35 -12.68
C LYS A 304 3.71 -8.01 -13.40
N CYS A 305 3.68 -6.93 -12.63
CA CYS A 305 3.87 -5.60 -13.17
C CYS A 305 5.34 -5.42 -13.59
N SER A 306 5.58 -5.31 -14.90
CA SER A 306 6.92 -5.31 -15.48
C SER A 306 7.10 -4.18 -16.50
N PRO A 307 8.34 -3.69 -16.71
CA PRO A 307 8.61 -2.63 -17.67
C PRO A 307 8.50 -3.13 -19.11
N THR A 308 7.91 -2.31 -19.98
CA THR A 308 7.73 -2.64 -21.41
C THR A 308 8.48 -1.73 -22.36
N SER A 309 8.77 -0.50 -21.94
CA SER A 309 9.52 0.47 -22.73
C SER A 309 10.65 1.07 -21.90
N PHE A 310 11.73 1.45 -22.59
CA PHE A 310 12.92 2.02 -21.97
C PHE A 310 13.42 3.20 -22.81
N THR A 311 13.83 4.27 -22.12
CA THR A 311 14.54 5.41 -22.71
C THR A 311 16.01 5.33 -22.33
N ARG A 312 16.88 5.58 -23.31
CA ARG A 312 18.33 5.44 -23.17
C ARG A 312 18.96 6.80 -22.88
N HIS A 313 19.81 6.85 -21.86
CA HIS A 313 20.66 7.99 -21.52
C HIS A 313 22.13 7.56 -21.63
N SER A 314 22.93 8.29 -22.39
CA SER A 314 24.40 8.12 -22.40
C SER A 314 25.07 9.32 -21.75
N PHE A 315 26.13 9.06 -20.98
CA PHE A 315 26.93 10.11 -20.34
C PHE A 315 28.35 9.61 -20.07
N THR A 316 29.30 10.53 -19.96
CA THR A 316 30.70 10.23 -19.64
C THR A 316 30.94 10.39 -18.14
N THR A 317 31.60 9.41 -17.52
CA THR A 317 31.99 9.48 -16.10
C THR A 317 33.27 10.29 -15.91
N PRO A 318 33.62 10.70 -14.68
CA PRO A 318 34.89 11.40 -14.39
C PRO A 318 36.15 10.63 -14.80
N GLU A 319 36.05 9.32 -15.01
CA GLU A 319 37.13 8.47 -15.51
C GLU A 319 37.21 8.44 -17.05
N GLY A 320 36.42 9.26 -17.75
CA GLY A 320 36.35 9.31 -19.22
C GLY A 320 35.61 8.13 -19.85
N THR A 321 34.93 7.29 -19.06
CA THR A 321 34.20 6.12 -19.57
C THR A 321 32.77 6.49 -19.95
N GLU A 322 32.34 6.14 -21.16
CA GLU A 322 30.93 6.29 -21.54
C GLU A 322 30.08 5.23 -20.81
N ARG A 323 29.04 5.68 -20.11
CA ARG A 323 28.05 4.84 -19.46
C ARG A 323 26.69 4.98 -20.11
N LEU A 324 25.97 3.85 -20.12
CA LEU A 324 24.61 3.73 -20.59
C LEU A 324 23.66 3.50 -19.42
N LEU A 325 22.63 4.32 -19.31
CA LEU A 325 21.56 4.18 -18.33
C LEU A 325 20.22 4.01 -19.05
N LEU A 326 19.41 3.04 -18.61
CA LEU A 326 18.07 2.80 -19.13
C LEU A 326 17.05 3.26 -18.09
N SER A 327 16.22 4.23 -18.45
CA SER A 327 15.05 4.61 -17.65
C SER A 327 13.81 3.90 -18.16
N ILE A 328 13.03 3.32 -17.26
CA ILE A 328 11.74 2.72 -17.59
C ILE A 328 10.81 3.81 -18.14
N GLY A 329 10.09 3.53 -19.23
CA GLY A 329 9.10 4.43 -19.83
C GLY A 329 7.68 4.08 -19.40
N ASN A 330 7.29 2.81 -19.56
CA ASN A 330 5.95 2.30 -19.25
C ASN A 330 6.02 0.93 -18.56
N CYS A 331 4.95 0.60 -17.84
CA CYS A 331 4.78 -0.68 -17.14
C CYS A 331 3.44 -1.30 -17.54
N VAL A 332 3.41 -2.62 -17.70
CA VAL A 332 2.16 -3.37 -17.93
C VAL A 332 2.18 -4.68 -17.16
N CYS A 333 1.01 -5.31 -17.06
CA CYS A 333 0.88 -6.66 -16.55
C CYS A 333 1.25 -7.68 -17.63
N VAL A 334 2.26 -8.50 -17.34
CA VAL A 334 2.74 -9.63 -18.16
C VAL A 334 2.81 -10.89 -17.34
#